data_AF-A0A7V3REL0-F1
#
_entry.id   AF-A0A7V3REL0-F1
#
_cell.length_a   1.000
_cell.length_b   1.000
_cell.length_c   1.000
_cell.angle_alpha   90.00
_cell.angle_beta   90.00
_cell.angle_gamma   90.00
#
_symmetry.space_group_name_H-M   'P 1'
#
loop_
_entity.id
_entity.type
_entity.pdbx_description
1 polymer ?
#
loop_
_entity_poly.entity_id
_entity_poly.type
_entity_poly.pdbx_seq_one_letter_code
_entity_poly.pdbx_strand_id
1 'polypeptide(L)'
;MITVKVNGTEVQKYKEKKKLAEVISELYPKDSVLNSVKLNHKSLQIADIQNVDLAENQLVELTFISVSKSILQIADSAIQFLDWVEAQNLDEEIFSILPRIVSGFETLESAILSIRQFRKDVELKEEEEDKNTRFIEINSFIVLTNKIEVVKRIKEICGIYRKIFLRILETEGV
;
A
#
# COMPACT_ATOMS: atom_id res chain seq x y z
N MET A 1 -21.12 18.11 21.81
CA MET A 1 -20.86 16.64 21.95
C MET A 1 -20.21 16.09 20.68
N ILE A 2 -19.14 15.30 20.79
CA ILE A 2 -18.50 14.60 19.67
C ILE A 2 -19.22 13.27 19.44
N THR A 3 -19.56 12.95 18.20
CA THR A 3 -20.21 11.69 17.82
C THR A 3 -19.25 10.86 16.97
N VAL A 4 -19.09 9.57 17.29
CA VAL A 4 -18.20 8.69 16.56
C VAL A 4 -18.98 7.54 15.92
N LYS A 5 -18.78 7.38 14.61
CA LYS A 5 -19.30 6.25 13.83
C LYS A 5 -18.15 5.36 13.40
N VAL A 6 -18.29 4.05 13.62
CA VAL A 6 -17.39 3.02 13.11
C VAL A 6 -18.15 2.20 12.07
N ASN A 7 -17.61 2.13 10.85
CA ASN A 7 -18.23 1.43 9.72
C ASN A 7 -19.73 1.80 9.52
N GLY A 8 -20.05 3.09 9.69
CA GLY A 8 -21.41 3.63 9.53
C GLY A 8 -22.31 3.51 10.76
N THR A 9 -21.91 2.76 11.78
CA THR A 9 -22.68 2.58 13.02
C THR A 9 -22.20 3.57 14.08
N GLU A 10 -23.11 4.30 14.72
CA GLU A 10 -22.76 5.14 15.87
C GLU A 10 -22.38 4.25 17.05
N VAL A 11 -21.17 4.42 17.57
CA VAL A 11 -20.61 3.55 18.62
C VAL A 11 -20.35 4.26 19.92
N GLN A 12 -20.01 5.55 19.89
CA GLN A 12 -19.60 6.28 21.07
C GLN A 12 -19.85 7.78 20.93
N LYS A 13 -20.13 8.43 22.06
CA LYS A 13 -20.28 9.89 22.19
C LYS A 13 -19.37 10.42 23.29
N TYR A 14 -18.64 11.49 22.99
CA TYR A 14 -17.78 12.16 23.96
C TYR A 14 -18.32 13.56 24.27
N LYS A 15 -18.42 13.88 25.57
CA LYS A 15 -18.85 15.21 26.03
C LYS A 15 -17.71 16.22 26.04
N GLU A 16 -16.49 15.74 26.27
CA GLU A 16 -15.29 16.56 26.38
C GLU A 16 -14.47 16.53 25.08
N LYS A 17 -13.59 17.51 24.91
CA LYS A 17 -12.60 17.52 23.83
C LYS A 17 -11.67 16.31 23.98
N LYS A 18 -11.33 15.67 22.86
CA LYS A 18 -10.44 14.51 22.82
C LYS A 18 -9.51 14.60 21.61
N LYS A 19 -8.36 13.95 21.67
CA LYS A 19 -7.55 13.76 20.46
C LYS A 19 -8.15 12.67 19.59
N LEU A 20 -8.09 12.86 18.27
CA LEU A 20 -8.58 11.86 17.32
C LEU A 20 -7.82 10.53 17.45
N ALA A 21 -6.50 10.59 17.69
CA ALA A 21 -5.68 9.41 17.94
C ALA A 21 -6.13 8.59 19.16
N GLU A 22 -6.59 9.25 20.24
CA GLU A 22 -7.11 8.59 21.43
C GLU A 22 -8.42 7.87 21.14
N VAL A 23 -9.34 8.54 20.43
CA VAL A 23 -10.62 7.96 20.00
C VAL A 23 -10.39 6.74 19.10
N ILE A 24 -9.49 6.84 18.14
CA ILE A 24 -9.14 5.72 17.25
C ILE A 24 -8.57 4.56 18.04
N SER A 25 -7.65 4.82 18.98
CA SER A 25 -7.00 3.78 19.78
C SER A 25 -8.00 3.06 20.71
N GLU A 26 -8.93 3.81 21.31
CA GLU A 26 -9.99 3.26 22.18
C GLU A 26 -10.96 2.36 21.41
N LEU A 27 -11.25 2.70 20.15
CA LEU A 27 -12.24 2.02 19.32
C LEU A 27 -11.61 1.05 18.29
N TYR A 28 -10.30 0.84 18.35
CA TYR A 28 -9.57 0.08 17.33
C TYR A 28 -9.93 -1.41 17.39
N PRO A 29 -10.60 -1.97 16.36
CA PRO A 29 -10.99 -3.38 16.37
C PRO A 29 -9.78 -4.30 16.20
N LYS A 30 -9.80 -5.46 16.85
CA LYS A 30 -8.77 -6.50 16.67
C LYS A 30 -8.75 -6.99 15.20
N ASP A 31 -7.57 -7.34 14.70
CA ASP A 31 -7.34 -7.91 13.36
C ASP A 31 -7.88 -7.04 12.22
N SER A 32 -7.86 -5.72 12.43
CA SER A 32 -8.34 -4.72 11.48
C SER A 32 -7.31 -3.64 11.19
N VAL A 33 -7.49 -2.96 10.06
CA VAL A 33 -6.68 -1.82 9.64
C VAL A 33 -7.60 -0.63 9.45
N LEU A 34 -7.19 0.53 9.97
CA LEU A 34 -7.87 1.79 9.71
C LEU A 34 -7.73 2.15 8.23
N ASN A 35 -8.83 2.08 7.49
CA ASN A 35 -8.87 2.33 6.05
C ASN A 35 -9.11 3.80 5.71
N SER A 36 -9.99 4.46 6.45
CA SER A 36 -10.25 5.89 6.23
C SER A 36 -10.81 6.57 7.47
N VAL A 37 -10.52 7.86 7.59
CA VAL A 37 -11.08 8.74 8.61
C VAL A 37 -11.77 9.91 7.93
N LYS A 38 -12.98 10.25 8.37
CA LYS A 38 -13.66 11.48 8.00
C LYS A 38 -14.03 12.29 9.23
N LEU A 39 -13.89 13.61 9.12
CA LEU A 39 -14.37 14.57 10.10
C LEU A 39 -15.43 15.43 9.42
N ASN A 40 -16.65 15.40 9.94
CA ASN A 40 -17.81 16.10 9.35
C ASN A 40 -17.93 15.81 7.84
N HIS A 41 -17.84 14.52 7.46
CA HIS A 41 -17.87 14.01 6.08
C HIS A 41 -16.69 14.40 5.18
N LYS A 42 -15.68 15.12 5.68
CA LYS A 42 -14.44 15.42 4.95
C LYS A 42 -13.37 14.39 5.26
N SER A 43 -12.81 13.77 4.22
CA SER A 43 -11.70 12.82 4.37
C SER A 43 -10.48 13.52 4.98
N LEU A 44 -9.91 12.88 5.98
CA LEU A 44 -8.66 13.28 6.63
C LEU A 44 -7.55 12.31 6.20
N GLN A 45 -6.35 12.83 5.96
CA GLN A 45 -5.20 11.95 5.73
C GLN A 45 -4.79 11.27 7.03
N ILE A 46 -4.38 10.01 6.94
CA ILE A 46 -3.96 9.22 8.11
C ILE A 46 -2.76 9.87 8.82
N ALA A 47 -1.86 10.53 8.06
CA ALA A 47 -0.71 11.24 8.59
C ALA A 47 -1.09 12.40 9.55
N ASP A 48 -2.27 13.00 9.38
CA ASP A 48 -2.70 14.15 10.16
C ASP A 48 -3.34 13.76 11.50
N ILE A 49 -3.69 12.48 11.69
CA ILE A 49 -4.48 11.99 12.84
C ILE A 49 -3.89 12.41 14.19
N GLN A 50 -2.56 12.40 14.33
CA GLN A 50 -1.87 12.71 15.59
C GLN A 50 -2.03 14.16 16.03
N ASN A 51 -2.33 15.07 15.09
CA ASN A 51 -2.39 16.51 15.32
C ASN A 51 -3.81 17.06 15.36
N VAL A 52 -4.83 16.18 15.39
CA VAL A 52 -6.24 16.61 15.41
C VAL A 52 -6.81 16.55 16.82
N ASP A 53 -7.15 17.73 17.33
CA ASP A 53 -8.00 17.90 18.50
C ASP A 53 -9.47 17.97 18.07
N LEU A 54 -10.29 17.10 18.65
CA LEU A 54 -11.72 17.05 18.39
C LEU A 54 -12.45 18.07 19.25
N ALA A 55 -13.25 18.90 18.60
CA ALA A 55 -14.11 19.90 19.23
C ALA A 55 -15.55 19.40 19.35
N GLU A 56 -16.34 20.04 20.21
CA GLU A 56 -17.75 19.72 20.34
C GLU A 56 -18.50 19.86 19.00
N ASN A 57 -19.50 19.01 18.80
CA ASN A 57 -20.37 18.95 17.61
C ASN A 57 -19.66 18.45 16.34
N GLN A 58 -18.50 17.81 16.50
CA GLN A 58 -17.87 17.08 15.42
C GLN A 58 -18.41 15.65 15.30
N LEU A 59 -18.59 15.22 14.05
CA LEU A 59 -18.83 13.85 13.66
C LEU A 59 -17.51 13.24 13.17
N VAL A 60 -17.08 12.17 13.82
CA VAL A 60 -15.94 11.35 13.40
C VAL A 60 -16.48 10.08 12.76
N GLU A 61 -16.05 9.78 11.54
CA GLU A 61 -16.40 8.55 10.86
C GLU A 61 -15.12 7.75 10.59
N LEU A 62 -14.99 6.62 11.26
CA LEU A 62 -13.88 5.70 11.13
C LEU A 62 -14.33 4.50 10.30
N THR A 63 -13.54 4.14 9.30
CA THR A 63 -13.74 2.91 8.53
C THR A 63 -12.58 1.98 8.78
N PHE A 64 -12.87 0.78 9.28
CA PHE A 64 -11.91 -0.29 9.47
C PHE A 64 -12.23 -1.45 8.53
N ILE A 65 -11.20 -2.04 7.95
CA ILE A 65 -11.29 -3.25 7.14
C ILE A 65 -10.48 -4.36 7.82
N SER A 66 -10.77 -5.62 7.50
CA SER A 66 -9.94 -6.73 7.96
C SER A 66 -8.54 -6.64 7.38
N VAL A 67 -7.56 -7.20 8.09
CA VAL A 67 -6.17 -7.31 7.59
C VAL A 67 -6.15 -7.99 6.21
N SER A 68 -6.86 -9.10 6.03
CA SER A 68 -6.95 -9.78 4.72
C SER A 68 -7.49 -8.89 3.61
N LYS A 69 -8.54 -8.09 3.88
CA LYS A 69 -9.06 -7.15 2.88
C LYS A 69 -8.07 -6.06 2.54
N SER A 70 -7.29 -5.59 3.51
CA SER A 70 -6.20 -4.63 3.28
C SER A 70 -5.10 -5.24 2.38
N ILE A 71 -4.70 -6.49 2.66
CA ILE A 71 -3.71 -7.22 1.86
C ILE A 71 -4.19 -7.38 0.41
N LEU A 72 -5.46 -7.75 0.21
CA LEU A 72 -6.06 -7.85 -1.13
C LEU A 72 -6.02 -6.51 -1.89
N GLN A 73 -6.34 -5.39 -1.23
CA GLN A 73 -6.29 -4.06 -1.85
C GLN A 73 -4.87 -3.65 -2.25
N ILE A 74 -3.89 -3.97 -1.40
CA ILE A 74 -2.47 -3.74 -1.70
C ILE A 74 -2.05 -4.56 -2.92
N ALA A 75 -2.40 -5.85 -2.95
CA ALA A 75 -2.04 -6.74 -4.05
C ALA A 75 -2.71 -6.32 -5.36
N ASP A 76 -3.99 -5.93 -5.34
CA ASP A 76 -4.69 -5.41 -6.52
C ASP A 76 -4.03 -4.11 -7.05
N SER A 77 -3.71 -3.18 -6.15
CA SER A 77 -2.99 -1.94 -6.51
C SER A 77 -1.61 -2.22 -7.12
N ALA A 78 -0.92 -3.25 -6.62
CA ALA A 78 0.35 -3.68 -7.18
C ALA A 78 0.20 -4.23 -8.60
N ILE A 79 -0.81 -5.06 -8.86
CA ILE A 79 -1.11 -5.56 -10.21
C ILE A 79 -1.43 -4.40 -11.16
N GLN A 80 -2.27 -3.44 -10.75
CA GLN A 80 -2.58 -2.27 -11.55
C GLN A 80 -1.34 -1.43 -11.90
N PHE A 81 -0.40 -1.29 -10.96
CA PHE A 81 0.88 -0.62 -11.23
C PHE A 81 1.70 -1.40 -12.28
N LEU A 82 1.76 -2.73 -12.18
CA LEU A 82 2.47 -3.56 -13.15
C LEU A 82 1.83 -3.50 -14.55
N ASP A 83 0.50 -3.51 -14.63
CA ASP A 83 -0.25 -3.30 -15.88
C ASP A 83 0.05 -1.92 -16.47
N TRP A 84 0.14 -0.88 -15.63
CA TRP A 84 0.53 0.46 -16.08
C TRP A 84 1.94 0.45 -16.69
N VAL A 85 2.92 -0.22 -16.07
CA VAL A 85 4.29 -0.34 -16.61
C VAL A 85 4.29 -1.03 -17.98
N GLU A 86 3.54 -2.13 -18.13
CA GLU A 86 3.43 -2.87 -19.39
C GLU A 86 2.76 -2.06 -20.51
N ALA A 87 1.83 -1.18 -20.16
CA ALA A 87 1.17 -0.28 -21.11
C ALA A 87 2.04 0.90 -21.57
N GLN A 88 3.20 1.15 -20.94
CA GLN A 88 4.09 2.23 -21.35
C GLN A 88 4.90 1.83 -22.58
N ASN A 89 5.18 2.81 -23.46
CA ASN A 89 6.13 2.62 -24.57
C ASN A 89 7.58 2.71 -24.05
N LEU A 90 8.02 1.68 -23.33
CA LEU A 90 9.33 1.63 -22.69
C LEU A 90 10.47 1.81 -23.70
N ASP A 91 10.31 1.31 -24.93
CA ASP A 91 11.33 1.38 -25.97
C ASP A 91 11.60 2.80 -26.46
N GLU A 92 10.71 3.76 -26.21
CA GLU A 92 10.88 5.17 -26.55
C GLU A 92 11.12 6.04 -25.31
N GLU A 93 10.39 5.80 -24.23
CA GLU A 93 10.30 6.76 -23.12
C GLU A 93 11.03 6.33 -21.84
N ILE A 94 11.73 5.18 -21.81
CA ILE A 94 12.16 4.57 -20.54
C ILE A 94 12.84 5.52 -19.56
N PHE A 95 13.80 6.33 -19.98
CA PHE A 95 14.53 7.20 -19.04
C PHE A 95 13.67 8.29 -18.41
N SER A 96 12.56 8.69 -19.03
CA SER A 96 11.62 9.67 -18.48
C SER A 96 10.71 9.08 -17.40
N ILE A 97 10.35 7.80 -17.54
CA ILE A 97 9.42 7.09 -16.65
C ILE A 97 10.13 6.18 -15.63
N LEU A 98 11.41 5.87 -15.86
CA LEU A 98 12.23 5.02 -15.02
C LEU A 98 12.23 5.43 -13.54
N PRO A 99 12.34 6.73 -13.16
CA PRO A 99 12.26 7.11 -11.75
C PRO A 99 10.93 6.71 -11.09
N ARG A 100 9.82 6.83 -11.84
CA ARG A 100 8.49 6.42 -11.36
C ARG A 100 8.37 4.90 -11.24
N ILE A 101 8.97 4.15 -12.17
CA ILE A 101 9.03 2.69 -12.12
C ILE A 101 9.80 2.23 -10.88
N VAL A 102 10.98 2.80 -10.64
CA VAL A 102 11.83 2.46 -9.48
C VAL A 102 11.11 2.78 -8.17
N SER A 103 10.53 3.97 -8.03
CA SER A 103 9.76 4.34 -6.83
C SER A 103 8.55 3.42 -6.61
N GLY A 104 7.88 3.01 -7.69
CA GLY A 104 6.82 2.02 -7.62
C GLY A 104 7.32 0.68 -7.09
N PHE A 105 8.46 0.18 -7.59
CA PHE A 105 9.04 -1.07 -7.08
C PHE A 105 9.47 -0.99 -5.60
N GLU A 106 10.05 0.12 -5.15
CA GLU A 106 10.36 0.34 -3.73
C GLU A 106 9.10 0.28 -2.85
N THR A 107 7.98 0.80 -3.37
CA THR A 107 6.67 0.72 -2.73
C THR A 107 6.16 -0.72 -2.68
N LEU A 108 6.30 -1.49 -3.76
CA LEU A 108 5.95 -2.91 -3.80
C LEU A 108 6.77 -3.72 -2.79
N GLU A 109 8.05 -3.41 -2.66
CA GLU A 109 8.94 -4.06 -1.69
C GLU A 109 8.48 -3.81 -0.25
N SER A 110 8.21 -2.54 0.06
CA SER A 110 7.69 -2.14 1.37
C SER A 110 6.35 -2.82 1.68
N ALA A 111 5.50 -2.97 0.65
CA ALA A 111 4.23 -3.68 0.76
C ALA A 111 4.44 -5.18 1.05
N ILE A 112 5.33 -5.87 0.34
CA ILE A 112 5.64 -7.29 0.59
C ILE A 112 6.17 -7.48 2.01
N LEU A 113 7.11 -6.64 2.45
CA LEU A 113 7.64 -6.71 3.81
C LEU A 113 6.54 -6.51 4.86
N SER A 114 5.63 -5.56 4.62
CA SER A 114 4.48 -5.32 5.51
C SER A 114 3.55 -6.54 5.55
N ILE A 115 3.24 -7.15 4.41
CA ILE A 115 2.41 -8.36 4.34
C ILE A 115 3.08 -9.53 5.10
N ARG A 116 4.40 -9.71 4.95
CA ARG A 116 5.17 -10.75 5.64
C ARG A 116 5.17 -10.62 7.16
N GLN A 117 5.07 -9.39 7.69
CA GLN A 117 4.95 -9.19 9.15
C GLN A 117 3.65 -9.80 9.70
N PHE A 118 2.57 -9.81 8.90
CA PHE A 118 1.29 -10.40 9.27
C PHE A 118 1.15 -11.86 8.82
N ARG A 119 1.93 -12.31 7.83
CA ARG A 119 1.90 -13.67 7.26
C ARG A 119 3.32 -14.23 7.11
N LYS A 120 3.75 -15.07 8.05
CA LYS A 120 5.08 -15.71 8.03
C LYS A 120 5.26 -16.75 6.92
N ASP A 121 4.17 -17.16 6.28
CA ASP A 121 4.11 -18.33 5.38
C ASP A 121 4.31 -17.97 3.89
N VAL A 122 4.55 -16.69 3.57
CA VAL A 122 4.84 -16.25 2.21
C VAL A 122 6.33 -16.49 1.92
N GLU A 123 6.65 -17.70 1.43
CA GLU A 123 8.00 -18.06 0.97
C GLU A 123 8.31 -17.36 -0.37
N LEU A 124 9.36 -16.53 -0.38
CA LEU A 124 9.79 -15.71 -1.53
C LEU A 124 11.32 -15.72 -1.73
N LYS A 125 12.04 -16.67 -1.13
CA LYS A 125 13.52 -16.60 -1.06
C LYS A 125 14.18 -16.62 -2.45
N GLU A 126 13.69 -17.47 -3.35
CA GLU A 126 14.22 -17.52 -4.73
C GLU A 126 13.86 -16.26 -5.53
N GLU A 127 12.63 -15.76 -5.39
CA GLU A 127 12.18 -14.54 -6.03
C GLU A 127 12.92 -13.28 -5.51
N GLU A 128 13.33 -13.28 -4.24
CA GLU A 128 14.05 -12.17 -3.59
C GLU A 128 15.51 -12.09 -4.07
N GLU A 129 16.19 -13.24 -4.25
CA GLU A 129 17.56 -13.32 -4.77
C GLU A 129 17.64 -12.97 -6.28
N ASP A 130 16.73 -13.51 -7.09
CA ASP A 130 16.66 -13.22 -8.55
C ASP A 130 16.33 -11.72 -8.79
N LYS A 131 15.44 -11.15 -7.98
CA LYS A 131 15.10 -9.71 -8.02
C LYS A 131 16.27 -8.81 -7.65
N ASN A 132 16.97 -9.09 -6.55
CA ASN A 132 18.10 -8.27 -6.09
C ASN A 132 19.23 -8.23 -7.13
N THR A 133 19.49 -9.38 -7.77
CA THR A 133 20.46 -9.48 -8.87
C THR A 133 20.07 -8.57 -10.03
N ARG A 134 18.79 -8.59 -10.45
CA ARG A 134 18.28 -7.76 -11.56
C ARG A 134 18.27 -6.26 -11.26
N PHE A 135 18.03 -5.85 -10.03
CA PHE A 135 18.13 -4.42 -9.64
C PHE A 135 19.56 -3.87 -9.76
N ILE A 136 20.56 -4.65 -9.34
CA ILE A 136 21.97 -4.27 -9.46
C ILE A 136 22.37 -4.16 -10.94
N GLU A 137 21.84 -5.06 -11.77
CA GLU A 137 22.05 -5.04 -13.22
C GLU A 137 21.41 -3.80 -13.88
N ILE A 138 20.20 -3.37 -13.47
CA ILE A 138 19.57 -2.14 -13.98
C ILE A 138 20.49 -0.93 -13.77
N ASN A 139 21.04 -0.77 -12.56
CA ASN A 139 21.97 0.33 -12.27
C ASN A 139 23.21 0.28 -13.17
N SER A 140 23.72 -0.93 -13.44
CA SER A 140 24.86 -1.12 -14.34
C SER A 140 24.53 -0.77 -15.79
N PHE A 141 23.32 -1.09 -16.28
CA PHE A 141 22.92 -0.81 -17.66
C PHE A 141 22.48 0.63 -17.90
N ILE A 142 21.95 1.32 -16.87
CA ILE A 142 21.67 2.76 -16.93
C ILE A 142 22.98 3.54 -17.19
N VAL A 143 24.04 3.20 -16.46
CA VAL A 143 25.37 3.83 -16.64
C VAL A 143 25.91 3.60 -18.05
N LEU A 144 25.61 2.45 -18.66
CA LEU A 144 25.99 2.11 -20.03
C LEU A 144 25.03 2.66 -21.10
N THR A 145 23.97 3.38 -20.71
CA THR A 145 22.90 3.87 -21.59
C THR A 145 22.29 2.76 -22.47
N ASN A 146 22.33 1.50 -22.00
CA ASN A 146 21.85 0.35 -22.76
C ASN A 146 20.35 0.18 -22.57
N LYS A 147 19.57 0.96 -23.34
CA LYS A 147 18.12 1.03 -23.27
C LYS A 147 17.44 -0.34 -23.37
N ILE A 148 17.90 -1.17 -24.30
CA ILE A 148 17.31 -2.50 -24.58
C ILE A 148 17.42 -3.39 -23.35
N GLU A 149 18.60 -3.44 -22.72
CA GLU A 149 18.79 -4.24 -21.51
C GLU A 149 18.04 -3.66 -20.31
N VAL A 150 17.96 -2.33 -20.16
CA VAL A 150 17.14 -1.71 -19.11
C VAL A 150 15.67 -2.11 -19.23
N VAL A 151 15.09 -2.03 -20.43
CA VAL A 151 13.69 -2.43 -20.68
C VAL A 151 13.49 -3.92 -20.39
N LYS A 152 14.42 -4.76 -20.83
CA LYS A 152 14.38 -6.21 -20.57
C LYS A 152 14.38 -6.51 -19.08
N ARG A 153 15.28 -5.91 -18.30
CA ARG A 153 15.36 -6.14 -16.84
C ARG A 153 14.14 -5.63 -16.09
N ILE A 154 13.54 -4.52 -16.54
CA ILE A 154 12.27 -4.04 -15.96
C ILE A 154 11.15 -5.04 -16.18
N LYS A 155 10.98 -5.56 -17.40
CA LYS A 155 9.97 -6.59 -17.71
C LYS A 155 10.18 -7.86 -16.88
N GLU A 156 11.45 -8.26 -16.72
CA GLU A 156 11.83 -9.39 -15.86
C GLU A 156 11.44 -9.17 -14.39
N ILE A 157 11.67 -7.98 -13.83
CA ILE A 157 11.28 -7.63 -12.45
C ILE A 157 9.75 -7.55 -12.31
N CYS A 158 9.06 -6.95 -13.29
CA CYS A 158 7.59 -6.92 -13.33
C CYS A 158 7.02 -8.35 -13.28
N GLY A 159 7.61 -9.28 -14.04
CA GLY A 159 7.22 -10.69 -14.04
C GLY A 159 7.39 -11.36 -12.67
N ILE A 160 8.43 -11.03 -11.91
CA ILE A 160 8.62 -11.51 -10.54
C ILE A 160 7.52 -10.95 -9.64
N TYR A 161 7.38 -9.63 -9.56
CA TYR A 161 6.36 -9.01 -8.69
C TYR A 161 4.94 -9.47 -9.02
N ARG A 162 4.61 -9.63 -10.30
CA ARG A 162 3.30 -10.14 -10.73
C ARG A 162 3.02 -11.52 -10.14
N LYS A 163 3.98 -12.46 -10.22
CA LYS A 163 3.85 -13.80 -9.62
C LYS A 163 3.60 -13.72 -8.11
N ILE A 164 4.34 -12.86 -7.41
CA ILE A 164 4.21 -12.67 -5.97
C ILE A 164 2.80 -12.18 -5.61
N PHE A 165 2.34 -11.09 -6.23
CA PHE A 165 1.05 -10.50 -5.88
C PHE A 165 -0.15 -11.34 -6.35
N LEU A 166 -0.04 -12.08 -7.46
CA LEU A 166 -1.07 -13.06 -7.85
C LEU A 166 -1.19 -14.18 -6.81
N ARG A 167 -0.07 -14.73 -6.32
CA ARG A 167 -0.12 -15.75 -5.25
C ARG A 167 -0.77 -15.21 -3.98
N ILE A 168 -0.51 -13.95 -3.64
CA ILE A 168 -1.15 -13.28 -2.49
C ILE A 168 -2.66 -13.15 -2.71
N LEU A 169 -3.10 -12.72 -3.90
CA LEU A 169 -4.53 -12.62 -4.25
C LEU A 169 -5.23 -13.98 -4.21
N GLU A 170 -4.59 -15.04 -4.72
CA GLU A 170 -5.11 -16.41 -4.68
C GLU A 170 -5.22 -16.95 -3.25
N THR A 171 -4.28 -16.59 -2.37
CA THR A 171 -4.26 -17.07 -0.98
C THR A 171 -5.27 -16.34 -0.09
N GLU A 172 -5.47 -15.04 -0.31
CA GLU A 172 -6.38 -14.21 0.52
C GLU A 172 -7.80 -14.09 -0.06
N GLY A 173 -8.00 -14.44 -1.34
CA GLY A 173 -9.29 -14.42 -2.01
C GLY A 173 -10.17 -15.65 -1.78
N VAL A 174 -9.65 -16.65 -1.04
CA VAL A 174 -10.33 -17.90 -0.63
C VAL A 174 -10.79 -17.77 0.81
#